data_AF-A0A524HI46-F1
#
_entry.id   AF-A0A524HI46-F1
#
_cell.length_a   1.000
_cell.length_b   1.000
_cell.length_c   1.000
_cell.angle_alpha   90.00
_cell.angle_beta   90.00
_cell.angle_gamma   90.00
#
_symmetry.space_group_name_H-M   'P 1'
#
loop_
_entity.id
_entity.type
_entity.pdbx_description
1 polymer ?
#
loop_
_entity_poly.entity_id
_entity_poly.type
_entity_poly.pdbx_seq_one_letter_code
_entity_poly.pdbx_strand_id
1 'polypeptide(L)'
;MQKIKLLVTLLILCLSLSVFAGSDDAKSASFVWQSASPEGCPFEKSKELAGILFTGIHSDYKLADTWYPSWASDGNLYSPWTDGSVPRLDGGREKSSSSGSLKTGNKKQATTGQAVMVGDDPLNLKIYSLGLVAADPYPYGGRYPCGSLVHNGVWYYGTYCLAPDDGTTVYGTEKYNWPWLGPLAGFRVSTDYGRSWKETPHTPEKPLFGETGMWGYPVKIGSPHFVDFGRNMEHSPDGKAYLVGHGAVEP
;
A
#
# COMPACT_ATOMS: atom_id res chain seq x y z
N MET A 1 -25.96 -64.47 -0.15
CA MET A 1 -26.58 -63.94 -1.39
C MET A 1 -27.63 -62.89 -1.02
N GLN A 2 -27.28 -61.59 -1.04
CA GLN A 2 -28.16 -60.49 -1.48
C GLN A 2 -27.44 -59.14 -1.36
N LYS A 3 -26.90 -58.72 -2.52
CA LYS A 3 -26.83 -57.37 -3.08
C LYS A 3 -26.44 -56.21 -2.15
N ILE A 4 -25.13 -55.98 -2.08
CA ILE A 4 -24.49 -54.70 -1.78
C ILE A 4 -24.98 -53.66 -2.80
N LYS A 5 -25.73 -52.65 -2.37
CA LYS A 5 -25.99 -51.44 -3.16
C LYS A 5 -24.79 -50.50 -2.97
N LEU A 6 -23.92 -50.49 -3.97
CA LEU A 6 -22.83 -49.54 -4.11
C LEU A 6 -23.43 -48.16 -4.44
N LEU A 7 -23.52 -47.27 -3.43
CA LEU A 7 -23.83 -45.87 -3.66
C LEU A 7 -22.53 -45.20 -4.11
N VAL A 8 -22.39 -45.00 -5.43
CA VAL A 8 -21.29 -44.23 -6.02
C VAL A 8 -21.55 -42.76 -5.68
N THR A 9 -20.93 -42.28 -4.61
CA THR A 9 -20.84 -40.84 -4.33
C THR A 9 -19.84 -40.25 -5.33
N LEU A 10 -20.36 -39.70 -6.43
CA LEU A 10 -19.59 -38.91 -7.38
C LEU A 10 -19.19 -37.60 -6.67
N LEU A 11 -18.01 -37.60 -6.06
CA LEU A 11 -17.41 -36.41 -5.46
C LEU A 11 -16.98 -35.49 -6.62
N ILE A 12 -17.89 -34.61 -7.06
CA ILE A 12 -17.55 -33.50 -7.96
C ILE A 12 -16.71 -32.54 -7.12
N LEU A 13 -15.39 -32.73 -7.17
CA LEU A 13 -14.43 -31.73 -6.73
C LEU A 13 -14.57 -30.54 -7.69
N CYS A 14 -15.45 -29.59 -7.35
CA CYS A 14 -15.37 -28.24 -7.88
C CYS A 14 -14.10 -27.60 -7.34
N LEU A 15 -12.95 -27.98 -7.92
CA LEU A 15 -11.79 -27.11 -7.97
C LEU A 15 -12.27 -25.84 -8.67
N SER A 16 -12.63 -24.84 -7.87
CA SER A 16 -12.46 -23.46 -8.28
C SER A 16 -10.96 -23.29 -8.50
N LEU A 17 -10.53 -23.65 -9.71
CA LEU A 17 -9.39 -23.01 -10.34
C LEU A 17 -9.80 -21.54 -10.39
N SER A 18 -9.42 -20.80 -9.35
CA SER A 18 -9.12 -19.40 -9.49
C SER A 18 -8.08 -19.36 -10.61
N VAL A 19 -8.56 -19.21 -11.83
CA VAL A 19 -7.77 -18.69 -12.92
C VAL A 19 -7.38 -17.31 -12.43
N PHE A 20 -6.27 -17.24 -11.68
CA PHE A 20 -5.42 -16.08 -11.81
C PHE A 20 -5.17 -16.03 -13.31
N ALA A 21 -5.84 -15.12 -13.99
CA ALA A 21 -5.40 -14.67 -15.27
C ALA A 21 -4.01 -14.09 -15.04
N GLY A 22 -3.00 -14.96 -15.01
CA GLY A 22 -1.72 -14.64 -15.59
C GLY A 22 -2.00 -14.48 -17.07
N SER A 23 -2.58 -13.34 -17.45
CA SER A 23 -2.44 -12.88 -18.81
C SER A 23 -0.94 -12.67 -18.96
N ASP A 24 -0.31 -13.48 -19.81
CA ASP A 24 0.94 -13.12 -20.44
C ASP A 24 0.88 -11.64 -20.81
N ASP A 25 1.90 -10.89 -20.39
CA ASP A 25 2.00 -9.44 -20.46
C ASP A 25 1.57 -8.93 -21.85
N ALA A 26 0.31 -8.50 -21.97
CA ALA A 26 -0.09 -7.66 -23.07
C ALA A 26 0.59 -6.31 -22.82
N LYS A 27 1.83 -6.16 -23.29
CA LYS A 27 2.45 -4.85 -23.45
C LYS A 27 1.43 -4.02 -24.23
N SER A 28 0.77 -3.11 -23.53
CA SER A 28 -0.19 -2.22 -24.16
C SER A 28 0.55 -1.48 -25.26
N ALA A 29 0.04 -1.52 -26.49
CA ALA A 29 0.69 -0.85 -27.60
C ALA A 29 0.84 0.64 -27.24
N SER A 30 2.01 1.21 -27.54
CA SER A 30 2.24 2.63 -27.24
C SER A 30 1.19 3.47 -27.95
N PHE A 31 0.58 4.43 -27.24
CA PHE A 31 -0.42 5.32 -27.84
C PHE A 31 -0.32 6.73 -27.29
N VAL A 32 -0.60 7.70 -28.15
CA VAL A 32 -0.69 9.11 -27.77
C VAL A 32 -2.08 9.37 -27.22
N TRP A 33 -2.17 9.85 -25.99
CA TRP A 33 -3.43 10.31 -25.42
C TRP A 33 -3.84 11.62 -26.09
N GLN A 34 -4.98 11.59 -26.75
CA GLN A 34 -5.53 12.74 -27.48
C GLN A 34 -6.04 13.78 -26.49
N SER A 35 -5.22 14.81 -26.25
CA SER A 35 -5.58 15.94 -25.39
C SER A 35 -6.30 17.02 -26.22
N ALA A 36 -7.55 16.75 -26.60
CA ALA A 36 -8.43 17.74 -27.20
C ALA A 36 -9.06 18.60 -26.10
N SER A 37 -8.88 19.92 -26.17
CA SER A 37 -9.53 20.84 -25.24
C SER A 37 -11.06 20.78 -25.42
N PRO A 38 -11.83 20.70 -24.33
CA PRO A 38 -13.28 20.84 -24.41
C PRO A 38 -13.69 22.18 -25.03
N GLU A 39 -14.84 22.20 -25.71
CA GLU A 39 -15.42 23.45 -26.21
C GLU A 39 -15.61 24.45 -25.06
N GLY A 40 -15.21 25.71 -25.28
CA GLY A 40 -15.29 26.76 -24.27
C GLY A 40 -14.22 26.72 -23.18
N CYS A 41 -13.18 25.88 -23.31
CA CYS A 41 -12.03 25.90 -22.40
C CYS A 41 -11.39 27.32 -22.36
N PRO A 42 -11.34 27.98 -21.19
CA PRO A 42 -10.83 29.35 -21.07
C PRO A 42 -9.30 29.43 -21.06
N PHE A 43 -8.62 28.28 -20.93
CA PHE A 43 -7.17 28.19 -20.91
C PHE A 43 -6.63 27.94 -22.31
N GLU A 44 -5.61 28.71 -22.69
CA GLU A 44 -4.86 28.42 -23.92
C GLU A 44 -4.14 27.07 -23.82
N LYS A 45 -4.00 26.40 -24.96
CA LYS A 45 -3.22 25.16 -25.02
C LYS A 45 -1.75 25.47 -24.72
N SER A 46 -1.12 24.65 -23.86
CA SER A 46 0.31 24.79 -23.56
C SER A 46 1.15 24.71 -24.84
N LYS A 47 2.13 25.61 -24.96
CA LYS A 47 3.13 25.60 -26.04
C LYS A 47 4.33 24.72 -25.70
N GLU A 48 4.49 24.35 -24.44
CA GLU A 48 5.61 23.54 -23.94
C GLU A 48 5.22 22.06 -23.78
N LEU A 49 3.99 21.78 -23.32
CA LEU A 49 3.47 20.43 -23.14
C LEU A 49 2.56 20.06 -24.32
N ALA A 50 3.12 19.35 -25.30
CA ALA A 50 2.42 19.01 -26.54
C ALA A 50 1.42 17.84 -26.42
N GLY A 51 1.58 16.97 -25.42
CA GLY A 51 0.72 15.80 -25.19
C GLY A 51 1.33 14.77 -24.25
N ILE A 52 0.65 13.64 -24.09
CA ILE A 52 1.08 12.50 -23.26
C ILE A 52 1.18 11.25 -24.15
N LEU A 53 2.34 10.59 -24.12
CA LEU A 53 2.57 9.29 -24.77
C LEU A 53 2.62 8.20 -23.69
N PHE A 54 1.69 7.24 -23.76
CA PHE A 54 1.79 6.01 -22.99
C PHE A 54 2.68 5.05 -23.77
N THR A 55 3.84 4.69 -23.22
CA THR A 55 4.83 3.85 -23.90
C THR A 55 4.51 2.35 -23.82
N GLY A 56 3.64 1.96 -22.88
CA GLY A 56 3.38 0.55 -22.55
C GLY A 56 4.54 -0.15 -21.85
N ILE A 57 5.62 0.59 -21.52
CA ILE A 57 6.79 0.06 -20.83
C ILE A 57 6.57 0.26 -19.33
N HIS A 58 6.48 -0.84 -18.61
CA HIS A 58 6.42 -0.86 -17.15
C HIS A 58 7.14 -2.09 -16.61
N SER A 59 7.50 -2.04 -15.34
CA SER A 59 7.81 -3.23 -14.54
C SER A 59 6.76 -3.31 -13.43
N ASP A 60 6.24 -4.51 -13.17
CA ASP A 60 5.26 -4.73 -12.10
C ASP A 60 5.88 -5.34 -10.84
N TYR A 61 7.11 -5.87 -10.93
CA TYR A 61 7.89 -6.60 -9.91
C TYR A 61 7.14 -7.76 -9.18
N LYS A 62 5.81 -7.83 -9.23
CA LYS A 62 4.89 -8.82 -8.65
C LYS A 62 5.21 -9.13 -7.18
N LEU A 63 5.45 -8.09 -6.37
CA LEU A 63 5.89 -8.24 -4.98
C LEU A 63 4.76 -8.06 -3.96
N ALA A 64 4.15 -6.88 -3.90
CA ALA A 64 3.18 -6.52 -2.86
C ALA A 64 2.26 -5.39 -3.34
N ASP A 65 1.11 -5.24 -2.67
CA ASP A 65 0.04 -4.31 -3.02
C ASP A 65 0.43 -2.83 -2.85
N THR A 66 1.08 -2.49 -1.72
CA THR A 66 1.37 -1.09 -1.37
C THR A 66 2.87 -0.80 -1.26
N TRP A 67 3.28 0.38 -1.72
CA TRP A 67 4.66 0.88 -1.71
C TRP A 67 4.67 2.40 -1.57
N TYR A 68 5.55 2.94 -0.72
CA TYR A 68 5.75 4.39 -0.52
C TYR A 68 7.25 4.74 -0.56
N PRO A 69 7.88 4.70 -1.74
CA PRO A 69 9.32 4.94 -1.86
C PRO A 69 9.72 6.33 -1.39
N SER A 70 10.88 6.45 -0.76
CA SER A 70 11.54 7.70 -0.44
C SER A 70 13.02 7.61 -0.79
N TRP A 71 13.53 8.60 -1.53
CA TRP A 71 14.91 8.58 -2.02
C TRP A 71 15.91 9.06 -0.97
N ALA A 72 16.74 8.15 -0.48
CA ALA A 72 17.71 8.43 0.55
C ALA A 72 19.04 8.98 0.01
N SER A 73 19.85 9.54 0.93
CA SER A 73 21.19 10.07 0.65
C SER A 73 22.20 9.04 0.16
N ASP A 74 21.99 7.76 0.43
CA ASP A 74 22.85 6.67 -0.05
C ASP A 74 22.56 6.26 -1.52
N GLY A 75 21.60 6.94 -2.15
CA GLY A 75 21.20 6.71 -3.53
C GLY A 75 20.10 5.67 -3.71
N ASN A 76 19.69 4.96 -2.64
CA ASN A 76 18.63 3.94 -2.71
C ASN A 76 17.25 4.51 -2.41
N LEU A 77 16.22 3.81 -2.86
CA LEU A 77 14.84 4.06 -2.44
C LEU A 77 14.50 3.14 -1.27
N TYR A 78 13.91 3.70 -0.23
CA TYR A 78 13.41 2.95 0.92
C TYR A 78 11.90 3.05 0.96
N SER A 79 11.24 1.91 1.15
CA SER A 79 9.80 1.87 1.02
C SER A 79 9.16 0.92 2.02
N PRO A 80 8.08 1.37 2.70
CA PRO A 80 7.22 0.48 3.41
C PRO A 80 6.38 -0.33 2.41
N TRP A 81 6.01 -1.55 2.78
CA TRP A 81 5.15 -2.40 1.94
C TRP A 81 4.20 -3.25 2.77
N THR A 82 3.07 -3.66 2.20
CA THR A 82 2.25 -4.73 2.78
C THR A 82 1.42 -5.46 1.74
N ASP A 83 0.77 -6.55 2.16
CA ASP A 83 -0.05 -7.46 1.34
C ASP A 83 0.69 -8.03 0.14
N GLY A 84 1.60 -8.95 0.43
CA GLY A 84 2.40 -9.61 -0.60
C GLY A 84 3.58 -10.35 -0.03
N SER A 85 4.56 -10.60 -0.90
CA SER A 85 5.81 -11.25 -0.54
C SER A 85 7.01 -10.61 -1.21
N VAL A 86 8.00 -10.21 -0.42
CA VAL A 86 9.23 -9.55 -0.90
C VAL A 86 10.43 -10.47 -0.62
N PRO A 87 11.37 -10.63 -1.57
CA PRO A 87 12.57 -11.43 -1.36
C PRO A 87 13.49 -10.80 -0.32
N ARG A 88 14.25 -11.63 0.38
CA ARG A 88 15.34 -11.22 1.29
C ARG A 88 16.68 -11.41 0.62
N LEU A 89 17.72 -10.77 1.17
CA LEU A 89 19.09 -10.92 0.70
C LEU A 89 19.64 -12.35 0.84
N ASP A 90 19.12 -13.13 1.79
CA ASP A 90 19.52 -14.52 2.02
C ASP A 90 18.84 -15.55 1.09
N GLY A 91 18.10 -15.07 0.07
CA GLY A 91 17.34 -15.92 -0.85
C GLY A 91 15.97 -16.35 -0.34
N GLY A 92 15.64 -16.06 0.92
CA GLY A 92 14.30 -16.27 1.48
C GLY A 92 13.29 -15.22 1.01
N ARG A 93 12.07 -15.31 1.53
CA ARG A 93 11.02 -14.30 1.30
C ARG A 93 10.28 -14.01 2.59
N GLU A 94 9.84 -12.77 2.74
CA GLU A 94 8.91 -12.36 3.78
C GLU A 94 7.51 -12.22 3.21
N LYS A 95 6.50 -12.38 4.06
CA LYS A 95 5.10 -12.22 3.70
C LYS A 95 4.44 -11.28 4.69
N SER A 96 3.85 -10.22 4.18
CA SER A 96 3.13 -9.25 5.00
C SER A 96 1.63 -9.34 4.75
N SER A 97 0.84 -9.06 5.78
CA SER A 97 -0.61 -8.93 5.68
C SER A 97 -1.09 -7.76 6.53
N SER A 98 -1.79 -6.83 5.90
CA SER A 98 -2.43 -5.68 6.55
C SER A 98 -3.59 -6.05 7.48
N SER A 99 -4.17 -7.24 7.30
CA SER A 99 -5.27 -7.72 8.13
C SER A 99 -4.77 -8.29 9.45
N GLY A 100 -5.25 -7.71 10.56
CA GLY A 100 -5.11 -8.30 11.89
C GLY A 100 -6.33 -9.13 12.33
N SER A 101 -7.43 -9.16 11.58
CA SER A 101 -8.56 -10.03 11.94
C SER A 101 -8.39 -11.43 11.33
N LEU A 102 -8.60 -12.48 12.14
CA LEU A 102 -8.74 -13.86 11.64
C LEU A 102 -10.22 -14.22 11.55
N LYS A 103 -10.60 -14.96 10.50
CA LYS A 103 -11.96 -15.51 10.30
C LYS A 103 -12.50 -16.34 11.48
N THR A 104 -11.65 -16.76 12.42
CA THR A 104 -11.99 -17.61 13.56
C THR A 104 -12.15 -16.83 14.89
N GLY A 105 -12.24 -15.49 14.86
CA GLY A 105 -12.49 -14.66 16.05
C GLY A 105 -11.26 -14.39 16.94
N ASN A 106 -10.08 -14.88 16.56
CA ASN A 106 -8.82 -14.54 17.22
C ASN A 106 -8.18 -13.33 16.53
N LYS A 107 -7.85 -12.27 17.28
CA LYS A 107 -7.12 -11.12 16.74
C LYS A 107 -5.64 -11.48 16.54
N LYS A 108 -5.16 -11.34 15.31
CA LYS A 108 -3.73 -11.35 14.94
C LYS A 108 -3.24 -9.91 14.89
N GLN A 109 -1.94 -9.72 15.06
CA GLN A 109 -1.31 -8.46 14.67
C GLN A 109 -1.28 -8.37 13.13
N ALA A 110 -1.65 -7.21 12.60
CA ALA A 110 -1.33 -6.86 11.22
C ALA A 110 0.20 -6.76 11.10
N THR A 111 0.75 -7.00 9.91
CA THR A 111 2.16 -6.78 9.64
C THR A 111 2.33 -5.79 8.51
N THR A 112 3.42 -5.04 8.59
CA THR A 112 3.88 -4.16 7.52
C THR A 112 5.39 -4.38 7.36
N GLY A 113 5.87 -4.44 6.13
CA GLY A 113 7.28 -4.61 5.82
C GLY A 113 7.99 -3.31 5.52
N GLN A 114 9.31 -3.38 5.52
CA GLN A 114 10.21 -2.34 5.03
C GLN A 114 11.13 -2.96 3.98
N ALA A 115 11.49 -2.20 2.96
CA ALA A 115 12.33 -2.68 1.88
C ALA A 115 13.27 -1.59 1.36
N VAL A 116 14.35 -2.05 0.74
CA VAL A 116 15.26 -1.23 -0.06
C VAL A 116 15.10 -1.60 -1.53
N MET A 117 15.11 -0.61 -2.40
CA MET A 117 15.17 -0.76 -3.86
C MET A 117 16.49 -0.15 -4.33
N VAL A 118 17.31 -0.98 -4.97
CA VAL A 118 18.67 -0.67 -5.40
C VAL A 118 18.73 -0.64 -6.92
N GLY A 119 19.24 0.46 -7.46
CA GLY A 119 19.39 0.69 -8.90
C GLY A 119 18.86 2.06 -9.32
N ASP A 120 19.26 2.47 -10.52
CA ASP A 120 18.85 3.71 -11.18
C ASP A 120 17.93 3.46 -12.39
N ASP A 121 17.81 2.20 -12.83
CA ASP A 121 16.86 1.78 -13.85
C ASP A 121 15.53 1.31 -13.20
N PRO A 122 14.43 2.08 -13.32
CA PRO A 122 13.14 1.72 -12.74
C PRO A 122 12.54 0.43 -13.34
N LEU A 123 13.06 -0.08 -14.46
CA LEU A 123 12.66 -1.35 -15.04
C LEU A 123 13.42 -2.55 -14.46
N ASN A 124 14.57 -2.33 -13.80
CA ASN A 124 15.49 -3.37 -13.35
C ASN A 124 16.00 -3.17 -11.90
N LEU A 125 15.17 -2.60 -11.02
CA LEU A 125 15.49 -2.42 -9.61
C LEU A 125 15.64 -3.77 -8.90
N LYS A 126 16.64 -3.86 -8.00
CA LYS A 126 16.76 -4.97 -7.06
C LYS A 126 16.07 -4.60 -5.76
N ILE A 127 14.98 -5.28 -5.46
CA ILE A 127 14.13 -4.97 -4.29
C ILE A 127 14.33 -6.05 -3.24
N TYR A 128 14.68 -5.67 -2.01
CA TYR A 128 14.87 -6.59 -0.89
C TYR A 128 14.12 -6.12 0.35
N SER A 129 13.50 -7.07 1.05
CA SER A 129 12.92 -6.83 2.36
C SER A 129 14.03 -6.64 3.40
N LEU A 130 13.81 -5.67 4.28
CA LEU A 130 14.63 -5.36 5.45
C LEU A 130 13.96 -5.85 6.75
N GLY A 131 12.84 -6.57 6.63
CA GLY A 131 12.10 -7.13 7.76
C GLY A 131 10.62 -6.77 7.75
N LEU A 132 9.92 -7.32 8.73
CA LEU A 132 8.53 -7.03 9.05
C LEU A 132 8.42 -6.44 10.45
N VAL A 133 7.40 -5.61 10.64
CA VAL A 133 6.96 -5.15 11.96
C VAL A 133 5.48 -5.51 12.12
N ALA A 134 5.17 -6.18 13.21
CA ALA A 134 3.80 -6.48 13.63
C ALA A 134 3.25 -5.30 14.44
N ALA A 135 2.00 -4.92 14.20
CA ALA A 135 1.36 -3.84 14.92
C ALA A 135 -0.16 -4.08 15.05
N ASP A 136 -0.73 -3.60 16.16
CA ASP A 136 -2.14 -3.82 16.49
C ASP A 136 -3.02 -2.89 15.65
N PRO A 137 -3.99 -3.40 14.86
CA PRO A 137 -4.95 -2.55 14.17
C PRO A 137 -6.12 -2.10 15.06
N TYR A 138 -6.35 -2.72 16.23
CA TYR A 138 -7.56 -2.48 17.03
C TYR A 138 -7.74 -0.99 17.39
N PRO A 139 -8.95 -0.40 17.23
CA PRO A 139 -10.27 -1.04 17.04
C PRO A 139 -10.66 -1.35 15.60
N TYR A 140 -9.73 -1.16 14.67
CA TYR A 140 -9.86 -1.47 13.25
C TYR A 140 -9.46 -2.92 12.97
N GLY A 141 -9.68 -3.39 11.74
CA GLY A 141 -9.24 -4.72 11.28
C GLY A 141 -7.98 -4.69 10.43
N GLY A 142 -7.75 -3.57 9.74
CA GLY A 142 -6.65 -3.37 8.81
C GLY A 142 -5.68 -2.32 9.31
N ARG A 143 -4.38 -2.53 9.06
CA ARG A 143 -3.33 -1.54 9.29
C ARG A 143 -2.33 -1.57 8.14
N TYR A 144 -2.31 -0.48 7.38
CA TYR A 144 -1.52 -0.33 6.17
C TYR A 144 -0.40 0.69 6.36
N PRO A 145 0.70 0.56 5.61
CA PRO A 145 1.72 1.60 5.57
C PRO A 145 1.19 2.87 4.91
N CYS A 146 1.70 4.01 5.36
CA CYS A 146 1.56 5.32 4.73
C CYS A 146 2.78 6.17 5.13
N GLY A 147 2.85 7.43 4.69
CA GLY A 147 3.79 8.44 5.18
C GLY A 147 5.22 7.91 5.35
N SER A 148 5.95 7.81 4.25
CA SER A 148 7.36 7.37 4.24
C SER A 148 8.27 8.53 3.87
N LEU A 149 9.24 8.84 4.73
CA LEU A 149 10.29 9.80 4.45
C LEU A 149 11.62 9.30 4.98
N VAL A 150 12.62 9.19 4.12
CA VAL A 150 14.02 9.00 4.50
C VAL A 150 14.79 10.28 4.22
N HIS A 151 15.32 10.89 5.28
CA HIS A 151 16.12 12.10 5.18
C HIS A 151 17.29 12.04 6.16
N ASN A 152 18.51 12.27 5.66
CA ASN A 152 19.77 12.23 6.42
C ASN A 152 19.94 10.95 7.26
N GLY A 153 19.60 9.79 6.66
CA GLY A 153 19.68 8.48 7.32
C GLY A 153 18.59 8.18 8.34
N VAL A 154 17.63 9.09 8.54
CA VAL A 154 16.48 8.89 9.43
C VAL A 154 15.25 8.56 8.59
N TRP A 155 14.57 7.46 8.91
CA TRP A 155 13.33 7.04 8.27
C TRP A 155 12.14 7.22 9.20
N TYR A 156 11.17 8.03 8.77
CA TYR A 156 9.84 8.14 9.35
C TYR A 156 8.87 7.26 8.56
N TYR A 157 8.23 6.31 9.25
CA TYR A 157 7.31 5.35 8.65
C TYR A 157 5.96 5.42 9.37
N GLY A 158 4.94 5.89 8.64
CA GLY A 158 3.55 5.99 9.10
C GLY A 158 2.73 4.73 8.87
N THR A 159 1.69 4.53 9.69
CA THR A 159 0.65 3.53 9.40
C THR A 159 -0.72 4.11 9.63
N TYR A 160 -1.67 3.76 8.76
CA TYR A 160 -3.09 4.11 8.89
C TYR A 160 -3.94 2.85 9.02
N CYS A 161 -5.18 3.01 9.44
CA CYS A 161 -6.07 1.89 9.70
C CYS A 161 -7.24 1.81 8.71
N LEU A 162 -7.87 0.65 8.61
CA LEU A 162 -9.09 0.41 7.84
C LEU A 162 -10.09 -0.44 8.64
N ALA A 163 -11.37 -0.07 8.56
CA ALA A 163 -12.47 -0.78 9.21
C ALA A 163 -13.51 -1.26 8.17
N PRO A 164 -14.40 -2.21 8.53
CA PRO A 164 -14.59 -2.87 9.84
C PRO A 164 -13.53 -3.93 10.17
N ASP A 165 -13.59 -4.50 11.39
CA ASP A 165 -12.64 -5.53 11.87
C ASP A 165 -12.54 -6.74 10.91
N ASP A 166 -13.65 -7.23 10.40
CA ASP A 166 -13.71 -8.35 9.45
C ASP A 166 -13.36 -7.97 8.00
N GLY A 167 -13.00 -6.70 7.78
CA GLY A 167 -12.56 -6.15 6.52
C GLY A 167 -13.64 -5.95 5.46
N THR A 168 -14.91 -6.26 5.75
CA THR A 168 -15.97 -6.13 4.76
C THR A 168 -17.28 -5.66 5.37
N THR A 169 -18.01 -4.78 4.68
CA THR A 169 -19.38 -4.42 5.07
C THR A 169 -20.35 -4.70 3.93
N VAL A 170 -21.62 -4.95 4.25
CA VAL A 170 -22.69 -5.09 3.25
C VAL A 170 -23.56 -3.83 3.30
N TYR A 171 -23.74 -3.17 2.16
CA TYR A 171 -24.63 -2.03 2.02
C TYR A 171 -25.57 -2.27 0.85
N GLY A 172 -26.87 -2.40 1.15
CA GLY A 172 -27.86 -2.87 0.17
C GLY A 172 -27.54 -4.30 -0.29
N THR A 173 -27.35 -4.48 -1.59
CA THR A 173 -26.97 -5.76 -2.21
C THR A 173 -25.47 -5.92 -2.41
N GLU A 174 -24.69 -4.87 -2.15
CA GLU A 174 -23.26 -4.82 -2.44
C GLU A 174 -22.42 -5.13 -1.21
N LYS A 175 -21.28 -5.80 -1.43
CA LYS A 175 -20.29 -6.09 -0.40
C LYS A 175 -19.04 -5.25 -0.66
N TYR A 176 -18.72 -4.36 0.27
CA TYR A 176 -17.57 -3.46 0.18
C TYR A 176 -16.40 -4.01 1.00
N ASN A 177 -15.21 -3.95 0.41
CA ASN A 177 -13.94 -4.30 1.06
C ASN A 177 -13.33 -3.04 1.68
N TRP A 178 -13.00 -3.10 2.97
CA TRP A 178 -12.38 -2.01 3.76
C TRP A 178 -12.98 -0.61 3.49
N PRO A 179 -14.30 -0.42 3.65
CA PRO A 179 -15.01 0.80 3.27
C PRO A 179 -14.65 2.04 4.11
N TRP A 180 -14.12 1.87 5.33
CA TRP A 180 -13.93 2.98 6.26
C TRP A 180 -12.45 3.26 6.47
N LEU A 181 -12.02 4.44 5.98
CA LEU A 181 -10.68 4.95 6.16
C LEU A 181 -10.47 5.39 7.60
N GLY A 182 -9.54 4.73 8.30
CA GLY A 182 -9.10 5.09 9.64
C GLY A 182 -8.01 6.17 9.64
N PRO A 183 -7.60 6.60 10.84
CA PRO A 183 -6.63 7.67 11.05
C PRO A 183 -5.19 7.18 10.83
N LEU A 184 -4.27 8.12 10.60
CA LEU A 184 -2.84 7.91 10.81
C LEU A 184 -2.59 7.61 12.29
N ALA A 185 -2.18 6.38 12.61
CA ALA A 185 -1.83 5.99 13.97
C ALA A 185 -0.64 6.81 14.47
N GLY A 186 0.43 6.93 13.67
CA GLY A 186 1.63 7.69 13.98
C GLY A 186 2.84 7.16 13.22
N PHE A 187 4.02 7.69 13.53
CA PHE A 187 5.28 7.33 12.87
C PHE A 187 6.18 6.52 13.81
N ARG A 188 6.63 5.35 13.36
CA ARG A 188 7.85 4.74 13.89
C ARG A 188 9.07 5.35 13.20
N VAL A 189 10.18 5.43 13.92
CA VAL A 189 11.39 6.11 13.46
C VAL A 189 12.57 5.16 13.48
N SER A 190 13.31 5.09 12.39
CA SER A 190 14.58 4.38 12.29
C SER A 190 15.71 5.37 12.04
N THR A 191 16.88 5.12 12.61
CA THR A 191 18.12 5.88 12.35
C THR A 191 19.17 5.03 11.64
N ASP A 192 18.76 3.88 11.09
CA ASP A 192 19.62 2.88 10.45
C ASP A 192 18.96 2.28 9.20
N TYR A 193 18.21 3.11 8.47
CA TYR A 193 17.53 2.74 7.23
C TYR A 193 16.55 1.57 7.36
N GLY A 194 15.82 1.52 8.48
CA GLY A 194 14.73 0.58 8.73
C GLY A 194 15.17 -0.78 9.27
N ARG A 195 16.42 -0.92 9.72
CA ARG A 195 16.92 -2.15 10.34
C ARG A 195 16.45 -2.28 11.78
N SER A 196 16.34 -1.17 12.50
CA SER A 196 15.76 -1.07 13.83
C SER A 196 14.82 0.13 13.94
N TRP A 197 13.89 0.08 14.90
CA TRP A 197 12.80 1.04 15.01
C TRP A 197 12.59 1.48 16.46
N LYS A 198 12.36 2.78 16.62
CA LYS A 198 11.71 3.37 17.80
C LYS A 198 10.23 3.54 17.46
N GLU A 199 9.37 2.87 18.20
CA GLU A 199 7.92 2.92 17.98
C GLU A 199 7.28 4.27 18.34
N THR A 200 6.14 4.53 17.72
CA THR A 200 5.27 5.66 18.06
C THR A 200 4.62 5.45 19.45
N PRO A 201 4.41 6.50 20.25
CA PRO A 201 3.62 6.39 21.49
C PRO A 201 2.11 6.27 21.23
N HIS A 202 1.67 6.44 19.99
CA HIS A 202 0.26 6.46 19.59
C HIS A 202 -0.28 5.07 19.21
N THR A 203 -1.58 4.89 19.35
CA THR A 203 -2.31 3.67 18.96
C THR A 203 -3.45 4.04 18.00
N PRO A 204 -4.09 3.08 17.30
CA PRO A 204 -5.26 3.41 16.49
C PRO A 204 -6.43 4.00 17.29
N GLU A 205 -6.58 3.66 18.59
CA GLU A 205 -7.54 4.30 19.50
C GLU A 205 -7.16 5.73 19.91
N LYS A 206 -5.85 6.03 19.97
CA LYS A 206 -5.29 7.32 20.35
C LYS A 206 -4.30 7.79 19.28
N PRO A 207 -4.78 8.06 18.05
CA PRO A 207 -3.92 8.34 16.90
C PRO A 207 -3.31 9.72 16.99
N LEU A 208 -2.30 9.98 16.15
CA LEU A 208 -1.50 11.21 16.17
C LEU A 208 -2.34 12.50 16.14
N PHE A 209 -3.43 12.52 15.37
CA PHE A 209 -4.30 13.69 15.21
C PHE A 209 -5.61 13.62 16.00
N GLY A 210 -5.82 12.55 16.79
CA GLY A 210 -7.04 12.36 17.58
C GLY A 210 -8.32 12.15 16.75
N GLU A 211 -8.20 11.79 15.47
CA GLU A 211 -9.32 11.53 14.56
C GLU A 211 -9.80 10.08 14.66
N THR A 212 -11.04 9.79 14.26
CA THR A 212 -11.52 8.41 14.13
C THR A 212 -12.33 8.23 12.86
N GLY A 213 -11.99 7.19 12.10
CA GLY A 213 -12.76 6.73 10.95
C GLY A 213 -13.78 5.64 11.26
N MET A 214 -13.96 5.28 12.53
CA MET A 214 -14.92 4.23 12.90
C MET A 214 -16.33 4.63 12.48
N TRP A 215 -17.16 3.65 12.11
CA TRP A 215 -18.57 3.89 11.76
C TRP A 215 -18.78 4.86 10.59
N GLY A 216 -17.75 5.07 9.76
CA GLY A 216 -17.79 6.01 8.64
C GLY A 216 -17.65 7.48 9.03
N TYR A 217 -17.20 7.80 10.26
CA TYR A 217 -16.83 9.18 10.59
C TYR A 217 -15.71 9.69 9.67
N PRO A 218 -15.77 10.95 9.23
CA PRO A 218 -14.77 11.50 8.32
C PRO A 218 -13.41 11.66 9.02
N VAL A 219 -12.34 11.35 8.30
CA VAL A 219 -10.94 11.54 8.71
C VAL A 219 -10.30 12.54 7.76
N LYS A 220 -9.64 13.58 8.29
CA LYS A 220 -8.93 14.59 7.51
C LYS A 220 -7.57 14.10 7.04
N ILE A 221 -6.87 13.34 7.89
CA ILE A 221 -5.55 12.78 7.56
C ILE A 221 -5.57 11.26 7.77
N GLY A 222 -6.09 10.53 6.78
CA GLY A 222 -6.19 9.07 6.81
C GLY A 222 -4.90 8.39 6.37
N SER A 223 -4.67 8.30 5.05
CA SER A 223 -3.44 7.77 4.46
C SER A 223 -2.58 8.91 3.87
N PRO A 224 -1.74 9.57 4.68
CA PRO A 224 -0.91 10.66 4.17
C PRO A 224 0.33 10.15 3.43
N HIS A 225 0.87 10.99 2.56
CA HIS A 225 2.08 10.74 1.76
C HIS A 225 3.02 11.93 1.89
N PHE A 226 4.32 11.68 1.93
CA PHE A 226 5.29 12.76 1.78
C PHE A 226 5.48 13.10 0.30
N VAL A 227 5.66 14.39 0.01
CA VAL A 227 6.13 14.84 -1.31
C VAL A 227 7.63 14.57 -1.38
N ASP A 228 8.06 13.72 -2.32
CA ASP A 228 9.46 13.44 -2.58
C ASP A 228 10.04 14.50 -3.54
N PHE A 229 11.02 15.27 -3.07
CA PHE A 229 11.71 16.30 -3.85
C PHE A 229 13.07 15.81 -4.39
N GLY A 230 13.18 14.52 -4.69
CA GLY A 230 14.40 13.92 -5.18
C GLY A 230 15.31 13.43 -4.06
N ARG A 231 16.54 13.07 -4.43
CA ARG A 231 17.49 12.41 -3.52
C ARG A 231 17.68 13.22 -2.26
N ASN A 232 17.37 12.60 -1.12
CA ASN A 232 17.50 13.22 0.20
C ASN A 232 16.79 14.58 0.32
N MET A 233 15.68 14.79 -0.41
CA MET A 233 14.93 16.04 -0.46
C MET A 233 15.72 17.24 -1.03
N GLU A 234 16.74 17.00 -1.86
CA GLU A 234 17.64 18.05 -2.36
C GLU A 234 16.97 19.17 -3.17
N HIS A 235 15.77 18.94 -3.72
CA HIS A 235 14.98 19.96 -4.42
C HIS A 235 13.83 20.54 -3.59
N SER A 236 13.81 20.31 -2.27
CA SER A 236 12.81 20.96 -1.42
C SER A 236 12.99 22.49 -1.49
N PRO A 237 11.95 23.26 -1.83
CA PRO A 237 12.08 24.68 -2.15
C PRO A 237 12.45 25.54 -0.93
N ASP A 238 12.11 25.09 0.27
CA ASP A 238 12.32 25.82 1.53
C ASP A 238 12.94 24.96 2.64
N GLY A 239 13.45 23.78 2.28
CA GLY A 239 14.05 22.82 3.22
C GLY A 239 13.03 22.11 4.12
N LYS A 240 11.73 22.22 3.86
CA LYS A 240 10.69 21.50 4.61
C LYS A 240 10.31 20.19 3.94
N ALA A 241 9.76 19.30 4.75
CA ALA A 241 9.01 18.14 4.28
C ALA A 241 7.51 18.50 4.24
N TYR A 242 6.84 18.06 3.17
CA TYR A 242 5.42 18.31 2.97
C TYR A 242 4.69 16.97 3.08
N LEU A 243 3.74 16.89 4.02
CA LEU A 243 2.87 15.75 4.21
C LEU A 243 1.50 16.10 3.63
N VAL A 244 1.06 15.36 2.63
CA VAL A 244 -0.24 15.53 1.98
C VAL A 244 -1.14 14.37 2.36
N GLY A 245 -2.40 14.65 2.71
CA GLY A 245 -3.38 13.63 3.03
C GLY A 245 -4.63 13.84 2.20
N HIS A 246 -5.25 12.74 1.77
CA HIS A 246 -6.65 12.77 1.38
C HIS A 246 -7.51 12.52 2.62
N GLY A 247 -8.61 13.24 2.69
CA GLY A 247 -9.55 13.15 3.78
C GLY A 247 -10.85 13.84 3.43
N ALA A 248 -11.80 13.74 4.35
CA ALA A 248 -13.09 14.37 4.21
C ALA A 248 -13.43 15.19 5.45
N VAL A 249 -14.25 16.21 5.28
CA VAL A 249 -14.89 16.93 6.38
C VAL A 249 -16.32 16.43 6.63
N GLU A 250 -16.88 15.70 5.67
CA GLU A 250 -18.23 15.14 5.66
C GLU A 250 -18.17 13.70 5.10
N PRO A 251 -19.03 12.77 5.56
CA PRO A 251 -19.04 11.36 5.14
C PRO A 251 -19.53 11.14 3.71
#